data_AF-J3M3H0-F1
#
_entry.id   AF-J3M3H0-F1
#
_cell.length_a   1.000
_cell.length_b   1.000
_cell.length_c   1.000
_cell.angle_alpha   90.00
_cell.angle_beta   90.00
_cell.angle_gamma   90.00
#
_symmetry.space_group_name_H-M   'P 1'
#
loop_
_entity.id
_entity.type
_entity.pdbx_description
1 polymer ?
#
loop_
_entity_poly.entity_id
_entity_poly.type
_entity_poly.pdbx_seq_one_letter_code
_entity_poly.pdbx_strand_id
1 'polypeptide(L)'
;MAPAVQQQQQQQSGGGSSVGTTTRWCPTPEQLMILEEMYRGGLRTPNAAQIQQITAHLSTYGRIEGKNVFYWFQTHKARERQRLRR
;
A
#
# COMPACT_ATOMS: atom_id res chain seq x y z
N MET A 1 18.27 -33.54 -38.08
CA MET A 1 18.83 -33.11 -36.79
C MET A 1 17.71 -32.50 -35.97
N ALA A 2 17.13 -33.25 -35.04
CA ALA A 2 16.07 -32.81 -34.15
C ALA A 2 16.61 -32.83 -32.71
N PRO A 3 16.45 -31.77 -31.90
CA PRO A 3 16.69 -31.88 -30.47
C PRO A 3 15.45 -32.41 -29.76
N ALA A 4 15.69 -33.41 -28.92
CA ALA A 4 14.72 -34.11 -28.10
C ALA A 4 14.03 -33.18 -27.09
N VAL A 5 12.77 -33.51 -26.88
CA VAL A 5 11.80 -32.90 -26.00
C VAL A 5 12.00 -33.39 -24.55
N GLN A 6 11.70 -32.49 -23.61
CA GLN A 6 11.24 -32.72 -22.22
C GLN A 6 12.22 -33.18 -21.13
N GLN A 7 12.80 -32.16 -20.49
CA GLN A 7 12.58 -31.76 -19.09
C GLN A 7 11.65 -32.68 -18.24
N GLN A 8 12.22 -33.27 -17.18
CA GLN A 8 11.48 -33.85 -16.06
C GLN A 8 12.21 -33.60 -14.71
N GLN A 9 11.41 -33.17 -13.72
CA GLN A 9 11.63 -33.23 -12.24
C GLN A 9 12.63 -32.23 -11.61
N GLN A 10 12.38 -31.58 -10.45
CA GLN A 10 11.31 -31.73 -9.45
C GLN A 10 11.21 -30.48 -8.55
N GLN A 11 9.97 -30.23 -8.09
CA GLN A 11 9.50 -29.44 -6.94
C GLN A 11 10.56 -29.03 -5.89
N GLN A 12 10.56 -27.75 -5.51
CA GLN A 12 11.00 -27.32 -4.18
C GLN A 12 9.96 -26.39 -3.55
N SER A 13 9.12 -27.05 -2.75
CA SER A 13 8.67 -26.68 -1.40
C SER A 13 8.45 -25.21 -1.07
N GLY A 14 7.20 -24.92 -0.71
CA GLY A 14 6.81 -23.70 -0.03
C GLY A 14 7.68 -23.45 1.21
N GLY A 15 8.49 -22.40 1.12
CA GLY A 15 9.10 -21.75 2.27
C GLY A 15 8.07 -20.79 2.85
N GLY A 16 7.46 -21.19 3.97
CA GLY A 16 6.72 -20.28 4.81
C GLY A 16 7.60 -19.10 5.22
N SER A 17 7.16 -17.90 4.91
CA SER A 17 7.57 -16.70 5.61
C SER A 17 6.30 -15.89 5.77
N SER A 18 5.69 -16.08 6.95
CA SER A 18 4.67 -15.22 7.52
C SER A 18 3.65 -14.68 6.51
N VAL A 19 2.61 -15.48 6.23
CA VAL A 19 1.29 -14.91 5.96
C VAL A 19 0.84 -14.23 7.26
N GLY A 20 1.50 -13.12 7.60
CA GLY A 20 0.98 -12.16 8.53
C GLY A 20 -0.38 -11.83 7.97
N THR A 21 -1.40 -12.06 8.78
CA THR A 21 -2.78 -11.72 8.49
C THR A 21 -2.84 -10.22 8.24
N THR A 22 -2.47 -9.77 7.04
CA THR A 22 -2.68 -8.41 6.58
C THR A 22 -4.18 -8.31 6.44
N THR A 23 -4.85 -7.96 7.54
CA THR A 23 -6.23 -7.49 7.52
C THR A 23 -6.24 -6.41 6.46
N ARG A 24 -6.87 -6.71 5.33
CA ARG A 24 -6.95 -5.81 4.20
C ARG A 24 -7.63 -4.55 4.75
N TRP A 25 -6.93 -3.43 4.69
CA TRP A 25 -7.51 -2.17 5.13
C TRP A 25 -8.70 -1.84 4.25
N CYS A 26 -9.89 -1.79 4.86
CA CYS A 26 -11.11 -1.29 4.25
C CYS A 26 -11.28 0.16 4.72
N PRO A 27 -10.78 1.15 3.97
CA PRO A 27 -10.86 2.55 4.38
C PRO A 27 -12.31 2.98 4.50
N THR A 28 -12.65 3.71 5.57
CA THR A 28 -13.96 4.35 5.66
C THR A 28 -14.00 5.63 4.82
N PRO A 29 -15.18 6.10 4.38
CA PRO A 29 -15.31 7.36 3.66
C PRO A 29 -14.66 8.54 4.40
N GLU A 30 -14.82 8.61 5.71
CA GLU A 30 -14.25 9.65 6.57
C GLU A 30 -12.72 9.61 6.54
N GLN A 31 -12.13 8.41 6.60
CA GLN A 31 -10.67 8.26 6.52
C GLN A 31 -10.13 8.76 5.18
N LEU A 32 -10.83 8.47 4.08
CA LEU A 32 -10.44 8.92 2.75
C LEU A 32 -10.56 10.43 2.60
N MET A 33 -11.65 11.03 3.09
CA MET A 33 -11.88 12.48 3.04
C MET A 33 -10.76 13.24 3.76
N ILE A 34 -10.38 12.80 4.96
CA ILE A 34 -9.30 13.43 5.75
C ILE A 34 -7.95 13.29 5.04
N LEU A 35 -7.63 12.08 4.52
CA LEU A 35 -6.40 11.86 3.75
C LEU A 35 -6.32 12.73 2.50
N GLU A 36 -7.43 12.86 1.78
CA GLU A 36 -7.53 13.70 0.58
C GLU A 36 -7.41 15.18 0.90
N GLU A 37 -8.06 15.66 1.96
CA GLU A 37 -7.93 17.04 2.42
C GLU A 37 -6.49 17.39 2.76
N MET A 38 -5.79 16.53 3.52
CA MET A 38 -4.36 16.73 3.83
C MET A 38 -3.49 16.75 2.56
N TYR A 39 -3.74 15.86 1.61
CA TYR A 39 -3.01 15.83 0.34
C TYR A 39 -3.22 17.11 -0.47
N ARG A 40 -4.48 17.57 -0.58
CA ARG A 40 -4.87 18.81 -1.28
C ARG A 40 -4.33 20.05 -0.56
N GLY A 41 -4.21 20.01 0.76
CA GLY A 41 -3.58 21.03 1.59
C GLY A 41 -2.05 21.12 1.45
N GLY A 42 -1.43 20.26 0.63
CA GLY A 42 0.00 20.32 0.30
C GLY A 42 0.86 19.30 1.03
N LEU A 43 0.29 18.48 1.92
CA LEU A 43 1.04 17.42 2.61
C LEU A 43 1.24 16.23 1.67
N ARG A 44 2.24 16.29 0.78
CA ARG A 44 2.50 15.23 -0.22
C ARG A 44 3.46 14.15 0.26
N THR A 45 4.36 14.49 1.18
CA THR A 45 5.39 13.59 1.71
C THR A 45 5.42 13.68 3.24
N PRO A 46 4.46 13.05 3.93
CA PRO A 46 4.48 13.03 5.38
C PRO A 46 5.71 12.27 5.88
N ASN A 47 6.38 12.81 6.90
CA ASN A 47 7.47 12.14 7.60
C ASN A 47 6.93 11.07 8.57
N ALA A 48 7.81 10.30 9.21
CA ALA A 48 7.41 9.21 10.10
C ALA A 48 6.53 9.67 11.29
N ALA A 49 6.85 10.83 11.88
CA ALA A 49 6.06 11.38 12.99
C ALA A 49 4.67 11.84 12.50
N GLN A 50 4.60 12.49 11.35
CA GLN A 50 3.33 12.88 10.71
C GLN A 50 2.49 11.65 10.36
N ILE A 51 3.09 10.58 9.84
CA ILE A 51 2.39 9.32 9.58
C ILE A 51 1.77 8.76 10.87
N GLN A 52 2.52 8.77 11.97
CA GLN A 52 2.00 8.33 13.27
C GLN A 52 0.84 9.21 13.75
N GLN A 53 0.97 10.53 13.68
CA GLN A 53 -0.11 11.47 14.04
C GLN A 53 -1.37 11.28 13.20
N ILE A 54 -1.20 11.16 11.87
CA ILE A 54 -2.30 10.90 10.94
C ILE A 54 -2.95 9.57 11.26
N THR A 55 -2.17 8.51 11.49
CA THR A 55 -2.71 7.19 11.82
C THR A 55 -3.49 7.22 13.13
N ALA A 56 -2.96 7.90 14.15
CA ALA A 56 -3.65 8.06 15.44
C ALA A 56 -4.98 8.81 15.27
N HIS A 57 -4.99 9.90 14.48
CA HIS A 57 -6.22 10.62 14.17
C HIS A 57 -7.22 9.75 13.39
N LEU A 58 -6.78 9.07 12.33
CA LEU A 58 -7.65 8.23 11.50
C LEU A 58 -8.17 6.98 12.22
N SER A 59 -7.49 6.56 13.29
CA SER A 59 -7.90 5.40 14.11
C SER A 59 -9.24 5.61 14.83
N THR A 60 -9.66 6.86 15.05
CA THR A 60 -10.96 7.17 15.65
C THR A 60 -12.13 6.85 14.72
N TYR A 61 -11.88 6.75 13.41
CA TYR A 61 -12.88 6.47 12.39
C TYR A 61 -12.90 5.00 11.93
N GLY A 62 -11.92 4.21 12.37
CA GLY A 62 -11.83 2.79 12.01
C GLY A 62 -10.40 2.25 12.10
N ARG A 63 -10.25 0.92 11.95
CA ARG A 63 -8.93 0.27 12.03
C ARG A 63 -8.02 0.74 10.89
N ILE A 64 -6.88 1.31 11.25
CA ILE A 64 -5.83 1.75 10.33
C ILE A 64 -4.45 1.52 10.95
N GLU A 65 -3.45 1.31 10.09
CA GLU A 65 -2.05 1.15 10.48
C GLU A 65 -1.20 2.16 9.69
N GLY A 66 -0.02 2.53 10.23
CA GLY A 66 0.84 3.53 9.59
C GLY A 66 1.27 3.18 8.17
N LYS A 67 1.40 1.89 7.84
CA LYS A 67 1.66 1.41 6.49
C LYS A 67 0.56 1.80 5.50
N ASN A 68 -0.71 1.84 5.94
CA ASN A 68 -1.83 2.22 5.09
C ASN A 68 -1.74 3.69 4.70
N VAL A 69 -1.45 4.56 5.66
CA VAL A 69 -1.23 5.99 5.44
C VAL A 69 -0.05 6.19 4.49
N PHE A 70 1.09 5.55 4.77
CA PHE A 70 2.28 5.62 3.91
C PHE A 70 1.97 5.21 2.46
N TYR A 71 1.33 4.06 2.25
CA TYR A 71 1.00 3.59 0.90
C TYR A 71 -0.05 4.45 0.21
N TRP A 72 -1.02 5.00 0.95
CA TRP A 72 -2.02 5.89 0.37
C TRP A 72 -1.36 7.14 -0.24
N PHE A 73 -0.41 7.76 0.48
CA PHE A 73 0.35 8.91 -0.02
C PHE A 73 1.27 8.55 -1.20
N GLN A 74 1.91 7.37 -1.18
CA GLN A 74 2.70 6.90 -2.32
C GLN A 74 1.85 6.68 -3.58
N THR A 75 0.69 6.03 -3.43
CA THR A 75 -0.23 5.72 -4.53
C THR A 75 -0.76 7.00 -5.19
N HIS A 76 -1.11 8.01 -4.39
CA HIS A 76 -1.59 9.29 -4.91
C HIS A 76 -0.50 10.04 -5.71
N LYS A 77 0.73 10.09 -5.20
CA LYS A 77 1.87 10.65 -5.95
C LYS A 77 2.15 9.90 -7.25
N ALA A 78 2.06 8.57 -7.24
CA ALA A 78 2.25 7.76 -8.44
C ALA A 78 1.17 8.06 -9.48
N ARG A 79 -0.09 8.17 -9.07
CA ARG A 79 -1.22 8.51 -9.93
C ARG A 79 -1.09 9.91 -10.53
N GLU A 80 -0.67 10.90 -9.77
CA GLU A 80 -0.42 12.27 -10.27
C GLU A 80 0.66 12.27 -11.37
N ARG A 81 1.78 11.57 -11.13
CA ARG A 81 2.86 11.43 -12.12
C ARG A 81 2.43 10.70 -13.38
N GLN A 82 1.55 9.69 -13.25
CA GLN A 82 1.04 8.95 -14.40
C GLN A 82 0.05 9.78 -15.22
N ARG A 83 -0.73 10.67 -14.58
CA ARG A 83 -1.62 11.62 -15.28
C ARG A 83 -0.85 12.69 -16.06
N LEU A 84 0.34 13.07 -15.61
CA LEU A 84 1.19 14.05 -16.32
C LEU A 84 1.93 13.45 -17.54
N ARG A 85 1.98 12.10 -17.65
CA ARG A 85 2.65 11.38 -18.75
C ARG A 85 1.69 10.98 -19.88
N ARG A 86 0.40 11.27 -19.75
CA ARG A 86 -0.62 11.11 -20.80
C ARG A 86 -1.04 12.49 -21.26
#